data_AF-A0A9P7KQC6-F1
#
_entry.id   AF-A0A9P7KQC6-F1
#
_cell.length_a   1.000
_cell.length_b   1.000
_cell.length_c   1.000
_cell.angle_alpha   90.00
_cell.angle_beta   90.00
_cell.angle_gamma   90.00
#
_symmetry.space_group_name_H-M   'P 1'
#
loop_
_entity.id
_entity.type
_entity.pdbx_description
1 polymer ?
#
loop_
_entity_poly.entity_id
_entity_poly.type
_entity_poly.pdbx_seq_one_letter_code
_entity_poly.pdbx_strand_id
1 'polypeptide(L)'
;MTDQIEEMIENVYSPDYEAKRYPGGRKNPDNYHHYRKWGFTVYRTYYAKESEEAWERLLHSLRHQTRLAFGGFEQEDIDQDDVQRLKDLFSVDVREDPSQLEGLDAQGIRDFCNAESLKEEQSVVQIPGKRRRLTTRPNESSGAG
;
A
#
# COMPACT_ATOMS: atom_id res chain seq x y z
N MET A 1 2.57 8.70 -21.29
CA MET A 1 2.85 7.32 -20.84
C MET A 1 3.96 7.32 -19.80
N THR A 2 5.06 8.05 -20.02
CA THR A 2 6.10 8.33 -19.00
C THR A 2 5.50 8.88 -17.70
N ASP A 3 4.55 9.81 -17.79
CA ASP A 3 3.87 10.41 -16.64
C ASP A 3 3.18 9.39 -15.72
N GLN A 4 2.72 8.24 -16.25
CA GLN A 4 2.04 7.22 -15.44
C GLN A 4 3.03 6.45 -14.57
N ILE A 5 4.21 6.08 -15.09
CA ILE A 5 5.24 5.39 -14.32
C ILE A 5 5.81 6.35 -13.27
N GLU A 6 6.00 7.62 -13.63
CA GLU A 6 6.43 8.66 -12.69
C GLU A 6 5.42 8.88 -11.56
N GLU A 7 4.13 8.99 -11.88
CA GLU A 7 3.08 9.10 -10.86
C GLU A 7 3.02 7.84 -9.96
N MET A 8 3.12 6.65 -10.55
CA MET A 8 3.09 5.40 -9.79
C MET A 8 4.29 5.29 -8.85
N ILE A 9 5.50 5.63 -9.31
CA ILE A 9 6.71 5.51 -8.50
C ILE A 9 6.73 6.54 -7.37
N GLU A 10 6.23 7.76 -7.60
CA GLU A 10 6.04 8.77 -6.55
C GLU A 10 5.04 8.30 -5.49
N ASN A 11 3.96 7.61 -5.90
CA ASN A 11 2.98 7.08 -4.96
C ASN A 11 3.53 5.93 -4.10
N VAL A 12 4.52 5.17 -4.55
CA VAL A 12 5.10 4.08 -3.76
C VAL A 12 6.36 4.51 -3.00
N TYR A 13 6.96 5.66 -3.34
CA TYR A 13 8.12 6.20 -2.65
C TYR A 13 7.71 7.23 -1.60
N SER A 14 7.80 6.87 -0.32
CA SER A 14 7.46 7.74 0.82
C SER A 14 8.70 8.10 1.63
N PRO A 15 9.52 9.06 1.17
CA PRO A 15 10.73 9.47 1.89
C PRO A 15 10.35 10.25 3.16
N ASP A 16 11.00 9.92 4.27
CA ASP A 16 10.99 10.78 5.45
C ASP A 16 11.63 12.14 5.10
N TYR A 17 11.28 13.21 5.82
CA TYR A 17 11.83 14.54 5.55
C TYR A 17 13.37 14.58 5.59
N GLU A 18 13.99 13.75 6.45
CA GLU A 18 15.44 13.58 6.53
C GLU A 18 16.02 12.84 5.31
N ALA A 19 15.24 11.94 4.69
CA ALA A 19 15.67 11.16 3.53
C ALA A 19 15.84 11.99 2.26
N LYS A 20 15.10 13.09 2.14
CA LYS A 20 15.29 14.11 1.09
C LYS A 20 16.69 14.73 1.11
N ARG A 21 17.48 14.51 2.18
CA ARG A 21 18.86 14.98 2.31
C ARG A 21 19.91 13.99 1.80
N TYR A 22 19.57 12.74 1.49
CA TYR A 22 20.53 11.79 0.93
C TYR A 22 20.77 12.05 -0.56
N PRO A 23 22.04 12.15 -1.01
CA PRO A 23 22.36 12.26 -2.44
C PRO A 23 21.73 11.12 -3.25
N GLY A 24 21.19 11.42 -4.43
CA GLY A 24 20.66 10.42 -5.37
C GLY A 24 19.17 10.08 -5.20
N GLY A 25 18.47 10.62 -4.19
CA GLY A 25 17.01 10.53 -4.07
C GLY A 25 16.49 9.08 -4.15
N ARG A 26 15.37 8.87 -4.87
CA ARG A 26 14.71 7.57 -4.99
C ARG A 26 15.52 6.50 -5.76
N LYS A 27 16.54 6.91 -6.52
CA LYS A 27 17.45 6.03 -7.26
C LYS A 27 18.62 5.53 -6.41
N ASN A 28 18.86 6.13 -5.25
CA ASN A 28 19.89 5.65 -4.33
C ASN A 28 19.44 4.30 -3.69
N PRO A 29 20.23 3.23 -3.78
CA PRO A 29 19.92 1.94 -3.16
C PRO A 29 19.77 2.03 -1.63
N ASP A 30 20.49 2.93 -0.96
CA ASP A 30 20.37 3.14 0.49
C ASP A 30 18.97 3.67 0.89
N ASN A 31 18.27 4.30 -0.06
CA ASN A 31 16.92 4.84 0.14
C ASN A 31 15.82 3.82 -0.16
N TYR A 32 16.15 2.53 -0.39
CA TYR A 32 15.16 1.51 -0.76
C TYR A 32 14.09 1.28 0.32
N HIS A 33 14.44 1.50 1.59
CA HIS A 33 13.53 1.36 2.73
C HIS A 33 12.38 2.38 2.76
N HIS A 34 12.41 3.41 1.90
CA HIS A 34 11.32 4.37 1.73
C HIS A 34 10.24 3.91 0.74
N TYR A 35 10.48 2.80 0.03
CA TYR A 35 9.47 2.23 -0.84
C TYR A 35 8.50 1.36 -0.04
N ARG A 36 7.21 1.58 -0.28
CA ARG A 36 6.14 0.70 0.21
C ARG A 36 5.76 -0.32 -0.87
N LYS A 37 5.33 -1.50 -0.42
CA LYS A 37 4.63 -2.43 -1.31
C LYS A 37 3.34 -1.79 -1.81
N TRP A 38 2.89 -2.22 -2.98
CA TRP A 38 1.64 -1.79 -3.57
C TRP A 38 0.93 -2.98 -4.24
N GLY A 39 -0.32 -2.78 -4.62
CA GLY A 39 -1.11 -3.76 -5.35
C GLY A 39 -2.50 -3.91 -4.76
N PHE A 40 -3.03 -5.14 -4.77
CA PHE A 40 -4.42 -5.40 -4.41
C PHE A 40 -4.52 -6.15 -3.09
N THR A 41 -5.40 -5.70 -2.22
CA THR A 41 -5.91 -6.53 -1.13
C THR A 41 -7.22 -7.17 -1.60
N VAL A 42 -7.26 -8.50 -1.64
CA VAL A 42 -8.38 -9.27 -2.14
C VAL A 42 -8.99 -10.07 -0.99
N TYR A 43 -10.28 -9.84 -0.75
CA TYR A 43 -11.02 -10.51 0.30
C TYR A 43 -11.91 -11.60 -0.30
N ARG A 44 -11.81 -12.82 0.22
CA ARG A 44 -12.73 -13.92 -0.11
C ARG A 44 -13.90 -13.89 0.86
N THR A 45 -15.13 -13.89 0.36
CA THR A 45 -16.34 -13.93 1.19
C THR A 45 -17.24 -15.13 0.90
N TYR A 46 -16.91 -15.90 -0.15
CA TYR A 46 -17.66 -17.08 -0.59
C TYR A 46 -16.73 -18.30 -0.65
N TYR A 47 -17.15 -19.39 0.01
CA TYR A 47 -16.29 -20.53 0.35
C TYR A 47 -16.82 -21.88 -0.11
N ALA A 48 -17.83 -21.90 -0.99
CA ALA A 48 -18.33 -23.16 -1.51
C ALA A 48 -17.26 -23.88 -2.35
N LYS A 49 -17.29 -25.22 -2.35
CA LYS A 49 -16.23 -26.04 -2.97
C LYS A 49 -16.06 -25.74 -4.46
N GLU A 50 -17.15 -25.43 -5.16
CA GLU A 50 -17.14 -25.04 -6.57
C GLU A 50 -16.46 -23.68 -6.85
N SER A 51 -16.29 -22.85 -5.83
CA SER A 51 -15.65 -21.52 -5.96
C SER A 51 -14.13 -21.57 -5.93
N GLU A 52 -13.52 -22.69 -5.49
CA GLU A 52 -12.08 -22.79 -5.28
C GLU A 52 -11.28 -22.56 -6.56
N GLU A 53 -11.72 -23.15 -7.66
CA GLU A 53 -11.06 -22.97 -8.94
C GLU A 53 -11.21 -21.53 -9.47
N ALA A 54 -12.37 -20.91 -9.25
CA ALA A 54 -12.60 -19.52 -9.63
C ALA A 54 -11.72 -18.56 -8.81
N TRP A 55 -11.53 -18.85 -7.52
CA TRP A 55 -10.67 -18.11 -6.61
C TRP A 55 -9.20 -18.16 -7.06
N GLU A 56 -8.68 -19.36 -7.30
CA GLU A 56 -7.30 -19.55 -7.76
C GLU A 56 -7.07 -18.88 -9.12
N ARG A 57 -8.03 -19.00 -10.05
CA ARG A 57 -7.97 -18.32 -11.35
C ARG A 57 -7.95 -16.81 -11.19
N LEU A 58 -8.77 -16.23 -10.30
CA LEU A 58 -8.76 -14.78 -10.03
C LEU A 58 -7.37 -14.32 -9.54
N LEU A 59 -6.82 -14.99 -8.53
CA LEU A 59 -5.51 -14.64 -7.97
C LEU A 59 -4.39 -14.79 -9.00
N HIS A 60 -4.44 -15.86 -9.81
CA HIS A 60 -3.52 -16.06 -10.91
C HIS A 60 -3.62 -14.92 -11.93
N SER A 61 -4.83 -14.58 -12.38
CA SER A 61 -5.07 -13.51 -13.35
C SER A 61 -4.61 -12.15 -12.82
N LEU A 62 -4.91 -11.78 -11.58
CA LEU A 62 -4.45 -10.53 -10.98
C LEU A 62 -2.92 -10.43 -10.99
N ARG A 63 -2.24 -11.50 -10.59
CA ARG A 63 -0.77 -11.54 -10.56
C ARG A 63 -0.17 -11.49 -11.97
N HIS A 64 -0.69 -12.32 -12.87
CA HIS A 64 -0.13 -12.50 -14.20
C HIS A 64 -0.42 -11.31 -15.11
N GLN A 65 -1.67 -10.86 -15.18
CA GLN A 65 -2.07 -9.75 -16.05
C GLN A 65 -1.44 -8.43 -15.61
N THR A 66 -1.34 -8.16 -14.29
CA THR A 66 -0.66 -6.94 -13.82
C THR A 66 0.81 -6.95 -14.20
N ARG A 67 1.51 -8.09 -14.04
CA ARG A 67 2.91 -8.22 -14.49
C ARG A 67 3.07 -8.03 -15.99
N LEU A 68 2.17 -8.59 -16.80
CA LEU A 68 2.17 -8.44 -18.25
C LEU A 68 1.88 -6.99 -18.68
N ALA A 69 0.98 -6.30 -18.01
CA ALA A 69 0.66 -4.90 -18.30
C ALA A 69 1.91 -4.01 -18.19
N PHE A 70 2.84 -4.35 -17.29
CA PHE A 70 4.12 -3.63 -17.21
C PHE A 70 5.04 -3.85 -18.40
N GLY A 71 4.90 -4.94 -19.16
CA GLY A 71 5.63 -5.16 -20.41
C GLY A 71 5.32 -4.08 -21.46
N GLY A 72 4.17 -3.42 -21.37
CA GLY A 72 3.83 -2.27 -22.22
C GLY A 72 4.68 -1.02 -21.98
N PHE A 73 5.44 -0.96 -20.88
CA PHE A 73 6.30 0.17 -20.51
C PHE A 73 7.80 -0.11 -20.76
N GLU A 74 8.15 -1.20 -21.44
CA GLU A 74 9.50 -1.53 -21.88
C GLU A 74 9.86 -0.71 -23.14
N GLN A 75 9.92 0.62 -22.99
CA GLN A 75 10.17 1.60 -24.07
C GLN A 75 11.38 2.49 -23.70
N GLU A 76 12.09 3.01 -24.70
CA GLU A 76 13.33 3.80 -24.51
C GLU A 76 13.13 5.09 -23.69
N ASP A 77 11.93 5.69 -23.76
CA ASP A 77 11.60 6.95 -23.09
C ASP A 77 11.13 6.79 -21.63
N ILE A 78 11.17 5.55 -21.10
CA ILE A 78 10.70 5.21 -19.76
C ILE A 78 11.87 4.65 -18.95
N ASP A 79 11.99 5.14 -17.71
CA ASP A 79 12.97 4.63 -16.77
C ASP A 79 12.68 3.16 -16.41
N GLN A 80 13.49 2.25 -16.96
CA GLN A 80 13.31 0.82 -16.77
C GLN A 80 13.63 0.37 -15.34
N ASP A 81 14.43 1.12 -14.58
CA ASP A 81 14.68 0.84 -13.17
C ASP A 81 13.40 1.08 -12.35
N ASP A 82 12.63 2.12 -12.70
CA ASP A 82 11.36 2.41 -12.06
C ASP A 82 10.29 1.38 -12.40
N VAL A 83 10.21 0.97 -13.68
CA VAL A 83 9.31 -0.10 -14.11
C VAL A 83 9.63 -1.39 -13.36
N GLN A 84 10.90 -1.77 -13.29
CA GLN A 84 11.32 -2.96 -12.56
C GLN A 84 11.01 -2.85 -11.06
N ARG A 85 11.22 -1.66 -10.47
CA ARG A 85 10.89 -1.42 -9.06
C ARG A 85 9.40 -1.56 -8.77
N LEU A 86 8.55 -1.03 -9.64
CA LEU A 86 7.10 -1.21 -9.54
C LEU A 86 6.72 -2.69 -9.66
N LYS A 87 7.32 -3.44 -10.60
CA LYS A 87 7.10 -4.89 -10.72
C LYS A 87 7.50 -5.64 -9.43
N ASP A 88 8.62 -5.28 -8.81
CA ASP A 88 9.16 -5.95 -7.62
C ASP A 88 8.35 -5.63 -6.34
N LEU A 89 7.83 -4.41 -6.23
CA LEU A 89 7.01 -3.97 -5.10
C LEU A 89 5.54 -4.40 -5.21
N PHE A 90 5.12 -4.91 -6.35
CA PHE A 90 3.75 -5.37 -6.57
C PHE A 90 3.46 -6.65 -5.77
N SER A 91 2.38 -6.62 -5.00
CA SER A 91 1.91 -7.73 -4.19
C SER A 91 0.39 -7.83 -4.22
N VAL A 92 -0.11 -9.06 -4.12
CA VAL A 92 -1.53 -9.33 -3.90
C VAL A 92 -1.66 -9.88 -2.49
N ASP A 93 -2.22 -9.07 -1.59
CA ASP A 93 -2.53 -9.46 -0.22
C ASP A 93 -3.86 -10.19 -0.19
N VAL A 94 -3.84 -11.46 0.20
CA VAL A 94 -4.99 -12.36 0.12
C VAL A 94 -5.55 -12.56 1.51
N ARG A 95 -6.80 -12.17 1.72
CA ARG A 95 -7.53 -12.33 2.97
C ARG A 95 -8.65 -13.34 2.75
N GLU A 96 -8.48 -14.53 3.30
CA GLU A 96 -9.38 -15.66 3.02
C GLU A 96 -9.82 -16.44 4.26
N ASP A 97 -9.62 -15.91 5.48
CA ASP A 97 -10.11 -16.57 6.69
C ASP A 97 -11.66 -16.57 6.73
N PRO A 98 -12.32 -17.73 6.56
CA PRO A 98 -13.78 -17.79 6.54
C PRO A 98 -14.40 -17.38 7.87
N SER A 99 -13.69 -17.57 8.99
CA SER A 99 -14.21 -17.17 10.31
C SER A 99 -14.36 -15.65 10.47
N GLN A 100 -13.70 -14.88 9.60
CA GLN A 100 -13.72 -13.42 9.61
C GLN A 100 -14.53 -12.83 8.45
N LEU A 101 -14.62 -13.53 7.33
CA LEU A 101 -15.07 -12.95 6.05
C LEU A 101 -16.27 -13.65 5.42
N GLU A 102 -16.63 -14.86 5.84
CA GLU A 102 -17.74 -15.61 5.24
C GLU A 102 -19.06 -14.84 5.39
N GLY A 103 -19.75 -14.66 4.25
CA GLY A 103 -21.05 -13.99 4.23
C GLY A 103 -21.02 -12.47 4.40
N LEU A 104 -19.84 -11.84 4.50
CA LEU A 104 -19.74 -10.39 4.49
C LEU A 104 -20.15 -9.81 3.13
N ASP A 105 -20.97 -8.77 3.18
CA ASP A 105 -21.30 -7.96 2.01
C ASP A 105 -20.25 -6.86 1.79
N ALA A 106 -20.48 -6.01 0.77
CA ALA A 106 -19.56 -4.93 0.45
C ALA A 106 -19.39 -3.92 1.59
N GLN A 107 -20.39 -3.72 2.45
CA GLN A 107 -20.28 -2.83 3.60
C GLN A 107 -19.50 -3.50 4.73
N GLY A 108 -19.79 -4.76 5.03
CA GLY A 108 -19.05 -5.56 6.01
C GLY A 108 -17.55 -5.62 5.71
N ILE A 109 -17.17 -5.73 4.43
CA ILE A 109 -15.77 -5.69 4.01
C ILE A 109 -15.13 -4.31 4.23
N ARG A 110 -15.86 -3.22 3.96
CA ARG A 110 -15.36 -1.86 4.25
C ARG A 110 -15.13 -1.66 5.74
N ASP A 111 -16.06 -2.13 6.56
CA ASP A 111 -15.96 -2.00 8.02
C ASP A 111 -14.80 -2.84 8.58
N PHE A 112 -14.64 -4.07 8.07
CA PHE A 112 -13.49 -4.93 8.39
C PHE A 112 -12.16 -4.27 8.00
N CYS A 113 -12.07 -3.75 6.78
CA CYS A 113 -10.88 -3.06 6.27
C CYS A 113 -10.50 -1.86 7.15
N ASN A 114 -11.47 -1.00 7.46
CA ASN A 114 -11.27 0.15 8.33
C ASN A 114 -10.78 -0.25 9.73
N ALA A 115 -11.35 -1.32 10.30
CA ALA A 115 -10.94 -1.82 11.61
C ALA A 115 -9.51 -2.37 11.61
N GLU A 116 -9.10 -3.09 10.56
CA GLU A 116 -7.73 -3.57 10.41
C GLU A 116 -6.73 -2.40 10.29
N SER A 117 -7.03 -1.38 9.48
CA SER A 117 -6.18 -0.19 9.34
C SER A 117 -6.01 0.55 10.66
N LEU A 118 -7.07 0.70 11.46
CA LEU A 118 -7.00 1.33 12.78
C LEU A 118 -6.12 0.54 13.76
N LYS A 119 -6.15 -0.80 13.71
CA LYS A 119 -5.28 -1.64 14.55
C LYS A 119 -3.81 -1.47 14.16
N GLU A 120 -3.52 -1.44 12.86
CA GLU A 120 -2.17 -1.21 12.35
C GLU A 120 -1.64 0.16 12.81
N GLU A 121 -2.43 1.23 12.65
CA GLU A 121 -2.07 2.58 13.11
C GLU A 121 -1.77 2.62 14.62
N GLN A 122 -2.62 1.98 15.44
CA GLN A 122 -2.43 1.90 16.88
C GLN A 122 -1.19 1.07 17.26
N SER A 123 -0.86 0.02 16.52
CA SER A 123 0.34 -0.78 16.73
C SER A 123 1.63 0.00 16.40
N VAL A 124 1.61 0.82 15.35
CA VAL A 124 2.75 1.65 14.91
C VAL A 124 3.00 2.81 15.88
N VAL A 125 1.95 3.38 16.48
CA VAL A 125 2.08 4.42 17.50
C VAL A 125 2.73 3.89 18.79
N GLN A 126 2.65 2.58 19.07
CA GLN A 126 3.19 1.97 20.28
C GLN A 126 4.67 1.56 20.21
N ILE A 127 5.41 1.86 19.13
CA ILE A 127 6.87 1.61 19.09
C ILE A 127 7.56 2.47 20.19
N PRO A 128 8.10 1.85 21.26
CA PRO A 128 8.65 2.57 22.39
C PRO A 128 9.98 3.20 21.98
N GLY A 129 10.01 4.53 21.87
CA GLY A 129 11.23 5.29 21.57
C GLY A 129 11.02 6.58 20.78
N LYS A 130 9.93 6.69 20.01
CA LYS A 130 9.58 7.95 19.33
C LYS A 130 8.54 8.70 20.15
N ARG A 131 9.00 9.56 21.08
CA ARG A 131 8.15 10.56 21.73
C ARG A 131 7.55 11.50 20.67
N ARG A 132 6.36 11.18 20.14
CA ARG A 132 5.50 12.22 19.55
C ARG A 132 5.05 13.11 20.71
N ARG A 133 5.67 14.29 20.83
CA ARG A 133 5.11 15.35 21.68
C ARG A 133 3.76 15.72 21.08
N LEU A 134 2.68 15.20 21.65
CA LEU A 134 1.37 15.81 21.54
C LEU A 134 1.49 17.16 22.25
N THR A 135 1.86 18.20 21.51
CA THR A 135 1.73 19.57 22.03
C THR A 135 0.26 19.93 21.95
N THR A 136 -0.50 19.55 22.97
CA THR A 136 -1.77 20.21 23.27
C THR A 136 -1.42 21.62 23.70
N ARG A 137 -1.42 22.57 22.75
CA ARG A 137 -1.48 23.99 23.14
C ARG A 137 -2.86 24.22 23.74
N PRO A 138 -2.96 24.80 24.95
CA PRO A 138 -4.25 25.16 25.50
C PRO A 138 -4.86 26.29 24.67
N ASN A 139 -6.15 26.16 24.41
CA ASN A 139 -6.98 27.18 23.80
C ASN A 139 -7.03 28.37 24.78
N GLU A 140 -6.29 29.44 24.50
CA GLU A 140 -6.42 30.68 25.26
C GLU A 140 -7.75 31.32 24.90
N SER A 141 -8.63 31.31 25.90
CA SER A 141 -9.93 31.95 25.95
C SER A 141 -9.84 33.46 25.71
N SER A 142 -10.84 33.96 25.00
CA SER A 142 -11.28 35.35 24.94
C SER A 142 -11.19 36.11 26.29
N GLY A 143 -10.88 37.41 26.20
CA GLY A 143 -11.44 38.43 27.08
C GLY A 143 -10.45 39.39 27.74
N ALA A 144 -10.41 40.64 27.25
CA ALA A 144 -10.22 41.93 27.94
C ALA A 144 -9.60 42.92 26.94
N GLY A 145 -10.15 44.11 26.67
CA GLY A 145 -11.30 44.84 27.18
C GLY A 145 -11.52 46.09 26.33
#